data_AF-A0A9X5XLG5-F1
#
_entry.id   AF-A0A9X5XLG5-F1
#
_cell.length_a   1.000
_cell.length_b   1.000
_cell.length_c   1.000
_cell.angle_alpha   90.00
_cell.angle_beta   90.00
_cell.angle_gamma   90.00
#
_symmetry.space_group_name_H-M   'P 1'
#
loop_
_entity.id
_entity.type
_entity.pdbx_description
1 polymer ?
#
loop_
_entity_poly.entity_id
_entity_poly.type
_entity_poly.pdbx_seq_one_letter_code
_entity_poly.pdbx_strand_id
1 'polypeptide(L)'
;LWDPYTSQVLNAEQGRILADGDGVVNGLSFQVAAPSALKDTKKAAAVKDYLERLRRAQDWVYRHPDAWAKVWAKDTGLPYEVALASVKRTNASRIAVAVDKPLIASEQQIADTFTELKLIPGKVDFAAFVDTRFNGGLPPSTTTPRVYKDS
;
A
#
# COMPACT_ATOMS: atom_id res chain seq x y z
N LEU A 1 -4.70 3.76 14.67
CA LEU A 1 -5.18 4.97 13.95
C LEU A 1 -4.37 5.08 12.66
N TRP A 2 -5.00 5.34 11.51
CA TRP A 2 -4.31 5.46 10.21
C TRP A 2 -4.51 6.87 9.63
N ASP A 3 -3.78 7.20 8.57
CA ASP A 3 -3.96 8.45 7.85
C ASP A 3 -5.31 8.56 7.13
N PRO A 4 -5.95 9.73 7.09
CA PRO A 4 -5.45 11.05 7.50
C PRO A 4 -5.65 11.38 9.00
N TYR A 5 -6.31 10.50 9.76
CA TYR A 5 -6.71 10.78 11.15
C TYR A 5 -5.52 11.02 12.08
N THR A 6 -4.43 10.28 11.92
CA THR A 6 -3.23 10.56 12.73
C THR A 6 -2.62 11.93 12.39
N SER A 7 -2.53 12.30 11.10
CA SER A 7 -2.07 13.63 10.70
C SER A 7 -2.98 14.74 11.23
N GLN A 8 -4.29 14.51 11.30
CA GLN A 8 -5.22 15.46 11.92
C GLN A 8 -4.90 15.68 13.40
N VAL A 9 -4.77 14.60 14.19
CA VAL A 9 -4.51 14.69 15.64
C VAL A 9 -3.15 15.32 15.94
N LEU A 10 -2.13 14.97 15.15
CA LEU A 10 -0.79 15.55 15.30
C LEU A 10 -0.76 17.03 14.93
N ASN A 11 -1.37 17.42 13.80
CA ASN A 11 -1.44 18.83 13.39
C ASN A 11 -2.28 19.68 14.36
N ALA A 12 -3.29 19.09 15.00
CA ALA A 12 -4.08 19.78 16.01
C ALA A 12 -3.36 19.86 17.38
N GLU A 13 -2.18 19.25 17.52
CA GLU A 13 -1.43 19.12 18.79
C GLU A 13 -2.24 18.45 19.92
N GLN A 14 -3.22 17.62 19.54
CA GLN A 14 -4.15 16.97 20.48
C GLN A 14 -3.70 15.57 20.91
N GLY A 15 -2.52 15.14 20.45
CA GLY A 15 -1.96 13.83 20.80
C GLY A 15 -0.54 13.68 20.30
N ARG A 16 0.08 12.57 20.70
CA ARG A 16 1.43 12.18 20.28
C ARG A 16 1.48 10.69 19.96
N ILE A 17 2.42 10.30 19.12
CA ILE A 17 2.69 8.88 18.85
C ILE A 17 3.38 8.29 20.09
N LEU A 18 2.79 7.24 20.67
CA LEU A 18 3.40 6.46 21.75
C LEU A 18 4.09 5.20 21.24
N ALA A 19 3.52 4.61 20.19
CA ALA A 19 4.06 3.51 19.40
C ALA A 19 3.42 3.59 18.01
N ASP A 20 4.14 3.14 16.99
CA ASP A 20 3.65 2.98 15.62
C ASP A 20 3.78 1.53 15.17
N GLY A 21 3.56 1.28 13.88
CA GLY A 21 3.64 -0.06 13.31
C GLY A 21 5.07 -0.49 12.93
N ASP A 22 6.10 0.33 13.16
CA ASP A 22 7.45 0.01 12.72
C ASP A 22 7.97 -1.24 13.42
N GLY A 23 8.47 -2.19 12.61
CA GLY A 23 8.89 -3.51 13.09
C GLY A 23 7.75 -4.46 13.48
N VAL A 24 6.49 -4.04 13.39
CA VAL A 24 5.30 -4.85 13.72
C VAL A 24 4.51 -5.22 12.48
N VAL A 25 4.25 -4.25 11.58
CA VAL A 25 3.54 -4.50 10.32
C VAL A 25 4.52 -4.64 9.15
N ASN A 26 4.18 -5.46 8.16
CA ASN A 26 5.02 -5.63 6.96
C ASN A 26 4.87 -4.49 5.94
N GLY A 27 3.85 -3.64 6.08
CA GLY A 27 3.62 -2.46 5.24
C GLY A 27 3.16 -2.75 3.80
N LEU A 28 2.83 -4.01 3.47
CA LEU A 28 2.46 -4.40 2.12
C LEU A 28 0.99 -4.06 1.81
N SER A 29 0.72 -3.72 0.55
CA SER A 29 -0.63 -3.49 0.04
C SER A 29 -0.79 -4.16 -1.32
N PHE A 30 -2.00 -4.64 -1.61
CA PHE A 30 -2.25 -5.54 -2.74
C PHE A 30 -3.22 -4.94 -3.75
N GLN A 31 -2.99 -5.28 -5.02
CA GLN A 31 -3.98 -5.14 -6.08
C GLN A 31 -4.65 -6.50 -6.25
N VAL A 32 -5.99 -6.55 -6.14
CA VAL A 32 -6.75 -7.80 -6.22
C VAL A 32 -7.62 -7.78 -7.47
N ALA A 33 -7.64 -8.90 -8.18
CA ALA A 33 -8.46 -9.09 -9.38
C ALA A 33 -9.22 -10.41 -9.32
N ALA A 34 -10.41 -10.44 -9.93
CA ALA A 34 -11.18 -11.67 -10.04
C ALA A 34 -10.42 -12.70 -10.90
N PRO A 35 -10.37 -13.99 -10.52
CA PRO A 35 -9.68 -15.01 -11.31
C PRO A 35 -10.21 -15.12 -12.74
N SER A 36 -11.51 -14.88 -12.96
CA SER A 36 -12.13 -14.86 -14.30
C SER A 36 -11.59 -13.73 -15.18
N ALA A 37 -11.27 -12.57 -14.60
CA ALA A 37 -10.65 -11.46 -15.33
C ALA A 37 -9.20 -11.79 -15.74
N LEU A 38 -8.47 -12.54 -14.91
CA LEU A 38 -7.08 -12.94 -15.19
C LEU A 38 -6.97 -14.11 -16.19
N LYS A 39 -8.04 -14.88 -16.38
CA LYS A 39 -8.14 -15.95 -17.39
C LYS A 39 -8.48 -15.41 -18.79
N ASP A 40 -9.15 -14.27 -18.88
CA ASP A 40 -9.42 -13.58 -20.14
C ASP A 40 -8.17 -12.80 -20.58
N THR A 41 -7.63 -13.12 -21.74
CA THR A 41 -6.37 -12.54 -22.25
C THR A 41 -6.47 -11.04 -22.50
N LYS A 42 -7.63 -10.53 -22.93
CA LYS A 42 -7.84 -9.09 -23.16
C LYS A 42 -7.93 -8.35 -21.83
N LYS A 43 -8.65 -8.91 -20.86
CA LYS A 43 -8.75 -8.31 -19.51
C LYS A 43 -7.41 -8.37 -18.78
N ALA A 44 -6.68 -9.47 -18.88
CA ALA A 44 -5.33 -9.58 -18.32
C ALA A 44 -4.37 -8.53 -18.92
N ALA A 45 -4.46 -8.27 -20.24
CA ALA A 45 -3.70 -7.21 -20.88
C ALA A 45 -4.09 -5.81 -20.36
N ALA A 46 -5.39 -5.55 -20.16
CA ALA A 46 -5.87 -4.30 -19.56
C ALA A 46 -5.41 -4.13 -18.11
N VAL A 47 -5.37 -5.21 -17.31
CA VAL A 47 -4.82 -5.19 -15.95
C VAL A 47 -3.34 -4.84 -15.98
N LYS A 48 -2.56 -5.41 -16.91
CA LYS A 48 -1.13 -5.06 -17.07
C LYS A 48 -0.94 -3.56 -17.36
N ASP A 49 -1.68 -3.02 -18.33
CA ASP A 49 -1.62 -1.58 -18.66
C ASP A 49 -2.03 -0.70 -17.47
N TYR A 50 -3.09 -1.07 -16.76
CA TYR A 50 -3.52 -0.37 -15.54
C TYR A 50 -2.43 -0.34 -14.48
N LEU A 51 -1.79 -1.48 -14.20
CA LEU A 51 -0.71 -1.56 -13.20
C LEU A 51 0.49 -0.68 -13.60
N GLU A 52 0.83 -0.60 -14.88
CA GLU A 52 1.88 0.29 -15.38
C GLU A 52 1.51 1.78 -15.20
N ARG A 53 0.25 2.15 -15.44
CA ARG A 53 -0.25 3.51 -15.17
C ARG A 53 -0.23 3.85 -13.70
N LEU A 54 -0.65 2.92 -12.85
CA LEU A 54 -0.67 3.09 -11.40
C LEU A 54 0.74 3.36 -10.85
N ARG A 55 1.74 2.60 -11.31
CA ARG A 55 3.15 2.81 -10.94
C ARG A 55 3.61 4.23 -11.31
N ARG A 56 3.33 4.68 -12.54
CA ARG A 56 3.66 6.06 -12.97
C ARG A 56 2.94 7.12 -12.14
N ALA A 57 1.70 6.88 -11.74
CA ALA A 57 0.95 7.78 -10.88
C ALA A 57 1.56 7.87 -9.47
N GLN A 58 1.94 6.74 -8.87
CA GLN A 58 2.64 6.69 -7.58
C GLN A 58 3.97 7.45 -7.64
N ASP A 59 4.74 7.27 -8.72
CA ASP A 59 5.98 8.02 -8.96
C ASP A 59 5.76 9.52 -9.17
N TRP A 60 4.63 9.89 -9.76
CA TRP A 60 4.27 11.29 -9.91
C TRP A 60 3.88 11.90 -8.57
N VAL A 61 3.09 11.22 -7.74
CA VAL A 61 2.71 11.68 -6.40
C VAL A 61 3.96 11.90 -5.54
N TYR A 62 4.93 10.99 -5.60
CA TYR A 62 6.22 11.18 -4.92
C TYR A 62 7.04 12.39 -5.42
N ARG A 63 6.84 12.83 -6.65
CA ARG A 63 7.55 14.02 -7.16
C ARG A 63 6.75 15.32 -6.97
N HIS A 64 5.46 15.20 -6.65
CA HIS A 64 4.53 16.34 -6.60
C HIS A 64 3.55 16.22 -5.41
N PRO A 65 4.05 16.05 -4.17
CA PRO A 65 3.18 15.83 -3.01
C PRO A 65 2.23 17.01 -2.77
N ASP A 66 2.67 18.27 -2.97
CA ASP A 66 1.84 19.46 -2.83
C ASP A 66 0.69 19.50 -3.83
N ALA A 67 0.96 19.16 -5.09
CA ALA A 67 -0.06 19.14 -6.13
C ALA A 67 -1.11 18.07 -5.83
N TRP A 68 -0.67 16.88 -5.40
CA TRP A 68 -1.57 15.82 -4.98
C TRP A 68 -2.38 16.20 -3.73
N ALA A 69 -1.75 16.81 -2.74
CA ALA A 69 -2.42 17.25 -1.52
C ALA A 69 -3.51 18.30 -1.78
N LYS A 70 -3.30 19.23 -2.74
CA LYS A 70 -4.34 20.20 -3.14
C LYS A 70 -5.59 19.53 -3.70
N VAL A 71 -5.41 18.58 -4.61
CA VAL A 71 -6.52 17.81 -5.20
C VAL A 71 -7.22 17.00 -4.11
N TRP A 72 -6.44 16.29 -3.31
CA TRP A 72 -6.99 15.41 -2.28
C TRP A 72 -7.73 16.17 -1.17
N ALA A 73 -7.21 17.32 -0.74
CA ALA A 73 -7.88 18.22 0.20
C ALA A 73 -9.23 18.70 -0.33
N LYS A 74 -9.29 19.09 -1.62
CA LYS A 74 -10.53 19.52 -2.27
C LYS A 74 -11.57 18.39 -2.31
N ASP A 75 -11.14 17.17 -2.67
CA ASP A 75 -12.06 16.05 -2.85
C ASP A 75 -12.58 15.49 -1.52
N THR A 76 -11.78 15.58 -0.45
CA THR A 76 -12.11 15.02 0.87
C THR A 76 -12.63 16.04 1.88
N GLY A 77 -12.45 17.34 1.61
CA GLY A 77 -12.74 18.42 2.55
C GLY A 77 -11.73 18.57 3.68
N LEU A 78 -10.59 17.86 3.63
CA LEU A 78 -9.52 17.98 4.61
C LEU A 78 -8.84 19.35 4.53
N PRO A 79 -8.40 19.94 5.66
CA PRO A 79 -7.44 21.04 5.62
C PRO A 79 -6.20 20.65 4.82
N TYR A 80 -5.71 21.58 3.99
CA TYR A 80 -4.58 21.30 3.09
C TYR A 80 -3.35 20.75 3.83
N GLU A 81 -3.00 21.30 4.99
CA GLU A 81 -1.85 20.86 5.77
C GLU A 81 -1.99 19.43 6.30
N VAL A 82 -3.22 19.01 6.63
CA VAL A 82 -3.52 17.62 7.00
C VAL A 82 -3.35 16.70 5.79
N ALA A 83 -3.88 17.10 4.65
CA ALA A 83 -3.74 16.34 3.41
C ALA A 83 -2.27 16.20 3.01
N LEU A 84 -1.49 17.28 3.09
CA LEU A 84 -0.06 17.28 2.75
C LEU A 84 0.75 16.39 3.69
N ALA A 85 0.55 16.51 5.00
CA ALA A 85 1.22 15.67 5.99
C ALA A 85 0.92 14.18 5.74
N SER A 86 -0.34 13.86 5.51
CA SER A 86 -0.76 12.49 5.25
C SER A 86 -0.21 11.93 3.93
N VAL A 87 -0.17 12.75 2.87
CA VAL A 87 0.44 12.37 1.58
C VAL A 87 1.92 12.05 1.73
N LYS A 88 2.68 12.92 2.44
CA LYS A 88 4.11 12.70 2.68
C LYS A 88 4.36 11.44 3.49
N ARG A 89 3.51 11.16 4.49
CA ARG A 89 3.64 9.98 5.36
C ARG A 89 3.28 8.67 4.66
N THR A 90 2.30 8.67 3.75
CA THR A 90 1.73 7.43 3.19
C THR A 90 1.79 7.34 1.67
N ASN A 91 1.07 8.21 0.95
CA ASN A 91 0.91 8.05 -0.49
C ASN A 91 2.24 8.17 -1.23
N ALA A 92 3.10 9.07 -0.77
CA ALA A 92 4.35 9.37 -1.41
C ALA A 92 5.49 8.44 -0.95
N SER A 93 5.34 7.72 0.17
CA SER A 93 6.31 6.70 0.61
C SER A 93 6.18 5.37 -0.14
N ARG A 94 5.04 5.14 -0.82
CA ARG A 94 4.76 3.91 -1.57
C ARG A 94 5.75 3.65 -2.69
N ILE A 95 6.18 2.40 -2.78
CA ILE A 95 6.90 1.83 -3.92
C ILE A 95 6.15 0.59 -4.41
N ALA A 96 6.12 0.39 -5.72
CA ALA A 96 5.66 -0.87 -6.27
C ALA A 96 6.78 -1.90 -6.13
N VAL A 97 6.44 -3.08 -5.62
CA VAL A 97 7.39 -4.18 -5.39
C VAL A 97 6.84 -5.49 -5.96
N ALA A 98 7.73 -6.42 -6.26
CA ALA A 98 7.38 -7.71 -6.82
C ALA A 98 6.59 -8.56 -5.81
N VAL A 99 5.67 -9.37 -6.33
CA VAL A 99 5.09 -10.47 -5.58
C VAL A 99 6.07 -11.64 -5.62
N ASP A 100 6.87 -11.79 -4.57
CA ASP A 100 8.00 -12.72 -4.50
C ASP A 100 7.91 -13.66 -3.29
N LYS A 101 8.91 -14.54 -3.13
CA LYS A 101 8.91 -15.54 -2.04
C LYS A 101 8.92 -14.91 -0.64
N PRO A 102 9.73 -13.88 -0.33
CA PRO A 102 9.66 -13.19 0.96
C PRO A 102 8.26 -12.63 1.26
N LEU A 103 7.60 -12.01 0.27
CA LEU A 103 6.24 -11.53 0.42
C LEU A 103 5.27 -12.66 0.77
N ILE A 104 5.30 -13.74 -0.03
CA ILE A 104 4.40 -14.89 0.16
C ILE A 104 4.61 -15.50 1.55
N ALA A 105 5.86 -15.62 2.00
CA ALA A 105 6.17 -16.14 3.32
C ALA A 105 5.65 -15.23 4.44
N SER A 106 5.83 -13.91 4.31
CA SER A 106 5.32 -12.93 5.29
C SER A 106 3.79 -12.98 5.39
N GLU A 107 3.08 -13.01 4.27
CA GLU A 107 1.62 -13.07 4.27
C GLU A 107 1.09 -14.43 4.74
N GLN A 108 1.82 -15.53 4.47
CA GLN A 108 1.47 -16.83 5.02
C GLN A 108 1.56 -16.84 6.55
N GLN A 109 2.56 -16.19 7.15
CA GLN A 109 2.65 -16.06 8.62
C GLN A 109 1.45 -15.31 9.21
N ILE A 110 0.98 -14.26 8.53
CA ILE A 110 -0.23 -13.53 8.92
C ILE A 110 -1.45 -14.45 8.84
N ALA A 111 -1.63 -15.15 7.70
CA ALA A 111 -2.73 -16.08 7.52
C ALA A 111 -2.74 -17.19 8.57
N ASP A 112 -1.58 -17.79 8.85
CA ASP A 112 -1.42 -18.84 9.85
C ASP A 112 -1.75 -18.32 11.26
N THR A 113 -1.32 -17.10 11.60
CA THR A 113 -1.65 -16.44 12.88
C THR A 113 -3.16 -16.26 13.02
N PHE A 114 -3.85 -15.83 11.96
CA PHE A 114 -5.31 -15.66 11.98
C PHE A 114 -6.03 -17.02 12.12
N THR A 115 -5.50 -18.08 11.51
CA THR A 115 -6.01 -19.44 11.68
C THR A 115 -5.81 -19.92 13.12
N GLU A 116 -4.62 -19.72 13.71
CA GLU A 116 -4.31 -20.12 15.10
C GLU A 116 -5.22 -19.41 16.11
N LEU A 117 -5.47 -18.12 15.90
CA LEU A 117 -6.39 -17.32 16.70
C LEU A 117 -7.87 -17.61 16.40
N LYS A 118 -8.17 -18.53 15.48
CA LYS A 118 -9.54 -18.90 15.03
C LYS A 118 -10.36 -17.73 14.52
N LEU A 119 -9.70 -16.71 13.96
CA LEU A 119 -10.35 -15.54 13.35
C LEU A 119 -10.87 -15.83 11.95
N ILE A 120 -10.38 -16.90 11.32
CA ILE A 120 -10.80 -17.39 10.01
C ILE A 120 -11.15 -18.89 10.08
N PRO A 121 -12.09 -19.37 9.25
CA PRO A 121 -12.68 -20.71 9.39
C PRO A 121 -11.75 -21.87 9.06
N GLY A 122 -10.55 -21.60 8.53
CA GLY A 122 -9.59 -22.64 8.18
C GLY A 122 -8.25 -22.09 7.74
N LYS A 123 -7.34 -23.00 7.39
CA LYS A 123 -6.02 -22.66 6.87
C LYS A 123 -6.15 -22.09 5.46
N VAL A 124 -5.46 -20.98 5.22
CA VAL A 124 -5.33 -20.35 3.90
C VAL A 124 -3.93 -20.64 3.38
N ASP A 125 -3.82 -21.13 2.15
CA ASP A 125 -2.55 -21.15 1.40
C ASP A 125 -2.48 -19.85 0.58
N PHE A 126 -1.71 -18.87 1.07
CA PHE A 126 -1.60 -17.56 0.43
C PHE A 126 -1.03 -17.66 -0.98
N ALA A 127 -0.10 -18.60 -1.21
CA ALA A 127 0.55 -18.77 -2.52
C ALA A 127 -0.47 -19.15 -3.62
N ALA A 128 -1.57 -19.82 -3.26
CA ALA A 128 -2.62 -20.18 -4.20
C ALA A 128 -3.41 -18.98 -4.75
N PHE A 129 -3.31 -17.81 -4.12
CA PHE A 129 -4.00 -16.58 -4.52
C PHE A 129 -3.08 -15.56 -5.20
N VAL A 130 -1.81 -15.91 -5.41
CA VAL A 130 -0.79 -15.02 -5.96
C VAL A 130 -0.67 -15.16 -7.47
N ASP A 131 -0.52 -14.03 -8.15
CA ASP A 131 -0.23 -13.97 -9.58
C ASP A 131 1.02 -13.12 -9.86
N THR A 132 2.11 -13.78 -10.24
CA THR A 132 3.42 -13.15 -10.45
C THR A 132 3.63 -12.64 -11.88
N ARG A 133 2.70 -12.89 -12.80
CA ARG A 133 2.87 -12.55 -14.23
C ARG A 133 3.02 -11.05 -14.47
N PHE A 134 2.60 -10.22 -13.52
CA PHE A 134 2.67 -8.76 -13.59
C PHE A 134 3.89 -8.16 -12.89
N ASN A 135 4.76 -8.97 -12.30
CA ASN A 135 5.97 -8.49 -11.61
C ASN A 135 6.87 -7.69 -12.56
N GLY A 136 7.09 -8.17 -13.78
CA GLY A 136 8.01 -7.53 -14.71
C GLY A 136 9.39 -7.34 -14.07
N GLY A 137 9.90 -6.10 -14.09
CA GLY A 137 11.16 -5.71 -13.43
C GLY A 137 10.97 -5.00 -12.09
N LEU A 138 9.88 -5.26 -11.37
CA LEU A 138 9.67 -4.68 -10.05
C LEU A 138 10.78 -5.10 -9.06
N PRO A 139 11.19 -4.21 -8.16
CA PRO A 139 12.20 -4.52 -7.16
C PRO A 139 11.64 -5.53 -6.13
N PRO A 140 12.50 -6.21 -5.34
CA PRO A 140 12.06 -7.16 -4.31
C PRO A 140 11.07 -6.57 -3.32
N SER A 141 10.20 -7.39 -2.73
CA SER A 141 9.24 -6.96 -1.69
C SER A 141 9.89 -6.38 -0.44
N THR A 142 11.15 -6.72 -0.21
CA THR A 142 11.97 -6.22 0.91
C THR A 142 12.61 -4.86 0.64
N THR A 143 12.32 -4.24 -0.52
CA THR A 143 12.85 -2.91 -0.84
C THR A 143 12.32 -1.87 0.13
N THR A 144 13.22 -1.03 0.66
CA THR A 144 12.83 0.03 1.59
C THR A 144 11.89 1.04 0.93
N PRO A 145 10.78 1.43 1.59
CA PRO A 145 9.91 2.50 1.12
C PRO A 145 10.64 3.83 0.93
N ARG A 146 10.03 4.74 0.16
CA ARG A 146 10.54 6.11 0.03
C ARG A 146 10.27 6.87 1.32
N VAL A 147 11.18 7.76 1.69
CA VAL A 147 11.02 8.66 2.84
C VAL A 147 11.24 10.11 2.41
N TYR A 148 10.43 11.02 2.92
CA TYR A 148 10.77 12.46 2.93
C TYR A 148 11.42 12.75 4.26
N LYS A 149 12.62 13.35 4.20
CA LYS A 149 13.47 13.61 5.37
C LYS A 149 12.89 14.57 6.42
N ASP A 150 11.71 15.14 6.17
CA ASP A 150 11.05 16.12 7.05
C ASP A 150 9.60 15.70 7.42
N SER A 151 9.34 14.40 7.61
CA SER A 151 8.03 13.88 8.04
C SER A 151 8.05 13.47 9.50
#